data_AF-A0A833ENU3-F1
#
_entry.id   AF-A0A833ENU3-F1
#
_cell.length_a   1.000
_cell.length_b   1.000
_cell.length_c   1.000
_cell.angle_alpha   90.00
_cell.angle_beta   90.00
_cell.angle_gamma   90.00
#
_symmetry.space_group_name_H-M   'P 1'
#
loop_
_entity.id
_entity.type
_entity.pdbx_description
1 polymer ?
#
loop_
_entity_poly.entity_id
_entity_poly.type
_entity_poly.pdbx_seq_one_letter_code
_entity_poly.pdbx_strand_id
1 'polypeptide(L)'
;MKNRKMKKENNWSNYLFEFISVFFAVVFAFALNNWNDNQKDSHSENKILIEIANGLEKDLEDIKLNVLGHNQGNSACNYFKKVFTGNEFEPDPIVYHYLNLTRDFISIQNTAGYETLKSKGLELIQNDSLRLNIISIYEYDYNILKNFEENYFEMQFQENYFKEINEALASNFEFDNSGNITGIDLPLNIQKNKKKKLLLYLWKIQTNRNFILRYYSEIEKKTLNLIVRIEKALKQG
;
A
#
# COMPACT_ATOMS: atom_id res chain seq x y z
N MET A 1 39.72 -56.79 -72.85
CA MET A 1 38.70 -55.88 -72.28
C MET A 1 38.67 -56.06 -70.76
N LYS A 2 39.06 -55.04 -69.98
CA LYS A 2 38.92 -55.03 -68.51
C LYS A 2 38.00 -53.86 -68.13
N ASN A 3 36.76 -54.16 -67.78
CA ASN A 3 35.80 -53.18 -67.27
C ASN A 3 36.23 -52.74 -65.86
N ARG A 4 36.70 -51.49 -65.72
CA ARG A 4 36.83 -50.82 -64.42
C ARG A 4 35.44 -50.37 -63.97
N LYS A 5 34.83 -51.08 -63.02
CA LYS A 5 33.69 -50.55 -62.26
C LYS A 5 34.21 -49.45 -61.33
N MET A 6 33.90 -48.19 -61.65
CA MET A 6 34.06 -47.08 -60.70
C MET A 6 33.07 -47.30 -59.55
N LYS A 7 33.57 -47.58 -58.34
CA LYS A 7 32.77 -47.49 -57.12
C LYS A 7 32.48 -46.00 -56.91
N LYS A 8 31.21 -45.59 -57.01
CA LYS A 8 30.78 -44.30 -56.45
C LYS A 8 30.94 -44.39 -54.93
N GLU A 9 31.94 -43.71 -54.39
CA GLU A 9 32.04 -43.51 -52.94
C GLU A 9 30.80 -42.72 -52.48
N ASN A 10 30.06 -43.30 -51.54
CA ASN A 10 28.81 -42.74 -51.07
C ASN A 10 29.10 -41.67 -50.00
N ASN A 11 29.44 -40.46 -50.43
CA ASN A 11 29.79 -39.32 -49.56
C ASN A 11 28.61 -38.80 -48.72
N TRP A 12 27.44 -39.43 -48.80
CA TRP A 12 26.24 -39.07 -48.07
C TRP A 12 26.43 -39.10 -46.55
N SER A 13 27.26 -40.03 -46.04
CA SER A 13 27.62 -40.07 -44.62
C SER A 13 28.42 -38.84 -44.18
N ASN A 14 29.27 -38.28 -45.06
CA ASN A 14 30.06 -37.09 -44.75
C ASN A 14 29.18 -35.85 -44.75
N TYR A 15 28.28 -35.72 -45.73
CA TYR A 15 27.30 -34.63 -45.77
C TYR A 15 26.33 -34.67 -44.58
N LEU A 16 25.92 -35.86 -44.14
CA LEU A 16 25.08 -36.02 -42.95
C LEU A 16 25.83 -35.61 -41.68
N PHE A 17 27.10 -36.00 -41.54
CA PHE A 17 27.92 -35.60 -40.38
C PHE A 17 28.17 -34.08 -40.35
N GLU A 18 28.44 -33.48 -41.50
CA GLU A 18 28.62 -32.04 -41.65
C GLU A 18 27.32 -31.28 -41.29
N PHE A 19 26.17 -31.74 -41.81
CA PHE A 19 24.87 -31.18 -41.45
C PHE A 19 24.59 -31.28 -39.95
N ILE A 20 24.80 -32.46 -39.35
CA ILE A 20 24.59 -32.69 -37.92
C ILE A 20 25.51 -31.79 -37.08
N SER A 21 26.77 -31.62 -37.50
CA SER A 21 27.74 -30.76 -36.80
C SER A 21 27.31 -29.29 -36.83
N VAL A 22 26.93 -28.77 -38.00
CA VAL A 22 26.42 -27.40 -38.14
C VAL A 22 25.12 -27.22 -37.35
N PHE A 23 24.21 -28.20 -37.41
CA PHE A 23 22.96 -28.18 -36.66
C PHE A 23 23.21 -28.09 -35.14
N PHE A 24 24.08 -28.93 -34.58
CA PHE A 24 24.42 -28.87 -33.16
C PHE A 24 25.08 -27.55 -32.79
N ALA A 25 25.99 -27.02 -33.61
CA ALA A 25 26.62 -25.72 -33.36
C ALA A 25 25.59 -24.59 -33.25
N VAL A 26 24.60 -24.56 -34.16
CA VAL A 26 23.51 -23.59 -34.14
C VAL A 26 22.63 -23.77 -32.89
N VAL A 27 22.23 -25.01 -32.57
CA VAL A 27 21.41 -25.30 -31.37
C VAL A 27 22.14 -24.90 -30.10
N PHE A 28 23.43 -25.19 -29.97
CA PHE A 28 24.24 -24.78 -28.81
C PHE A 28 24.38 -23.27 -28.71
N ALA A 29 24.57 -22.56 -29.83
CA ALA A 29 24.62 -21.10 -29.82
C ALA A 29 23.30 -20.47 -29.34
N PHE A 30 22.15 -20.98 -29.83
CA PHE A 30 20.84 -20.55 -29.34
C PHE A 30 20.63 -20.91 -27.86
N ALA A 31 21.01 -22.11 -27.43
CA ALA A 31 20.90 -22.53 -26.04
C ALA A 31 21.76 -21.66 -25.10
N LEU A 32 22.98 -21.31 -25.51
CA LEU A 32 23.88 -20.46 -24.73
C LEU A 32 23.36 -19.02 -24.63
N ASN A 33 22.84 -18.47 -25.74
CA ASN A 33 22.21 -17.15 -25.72
C ASN A 33 20.98 -17.12 -24.80
N ASN A 34 20.09 -18.11 -24.91
CA ASN A 34 18.94 -18.24 -24.03
C ASN A 34 19.35 -18.36 -22.55
N TRP A 35 20.42 -19.11 -22.26
CA TRP A 35 20.92 -19.23 -20.88
C TRP A 35 21.45 -17.88 -20.35
N ASN A 36 22.22 -17.15 -21.15
CA ASN A 36 22.73 -15.83 -20.78
C ASN A 36 21.60 -14.81 -20.58
N ASP A 37 20.57 -14.84 -21.41
CA ASP A 37 19.42 -13.95 -21.27
C ASP A 37 18.59 -14.30 -20.02
N ASN A 38 18.35 -15.60 -19.76
CA ASN A 38 17.70 -16.05 -18.51
C ASN A 38 18.46 -15.60 -17.25
N GLN A 39 19.80 -15.61 -17.27
CA GLN A 39 20.62 -15.12 -16.15
C GLN A 39 20.45 -13.61 -15.92
N LYS A 40 20.38 -12.81 -16.99
CA LYS A 40 20.13 -11.37 -16.89
C LYS A 40 18.73 -11.05 -16.39
N ASP A 41 17.74 -11.82 -16.84
CA ASP A 41 16.36 -11.66 -16.41
C ASP A 41 16.21 -12.02 -14.93
N SER A 42 16.79 -13.13 -14.48
CA SER A 42 16.82 -13.50 -13.05
C SER A 42 17.49 -12.43 -12.18
N HIS A 43 18.63 -11.86 -12.62
CA HIS A 43 19.28 -10.77 -11.90
C HIS A 43 18.38 -9.51 -11.82
N SER A 44 17.69 -9.19 -12.91
CA SER A 44 16.78 -8.05 -12.97
C SER A 44 15.55 -8.27 -12.10
N GLU A 45 14.97 -9.47 -12.11
CA GLU A 45 13.86 -9.89 -11.26
C GLU A 45 14.24 -9.71 -9.79
N ASN A 46 15.39 -10.27 -9.36
CA ASN A 46 15.84 -10.17 -7.97
C ASN A 46 16.02 -8.72 -7.51
N LYS A 47 16.63 -7.88 -8.35
CA LYS A 47 16.82 -6.46 -8.02
C LYS A 47 15.48 -5.74 -7.84
N ILE A 48 14.54 -5.96 -8.75
CA ILE A 48 13.21 -5.36 -8.70
C ILE A 48 12.43 -5.85 -7.47
N LEU A 49 12.49 -7.15 -7.17
CA LEU A 49 11.86 -7.73 -5.99
C LEU A 49 12.41 -7.13 -4.69
N ILE A 50 13.73 -6.90 -4.60
CA ILE A 50 14.35 -6.20 -3.47
C ILE A 50 13.84 -4.76 -3.36
N GLU A 51 13.78 -4.02 -4.48
CA GLU A 51 13.24 -2.65 -4.49
C GLU A 51 11.78 -2.60 -4.04
N ILE A 52 10.96 -3.56 -4.49
CA ILE A 52 9.56 -3.70 -4.04
C ILE A 52 9.50 -4.00 -2.55
N ALA A 53 10.26 -4.98 -2.04
CA ALA A 53 10.25 -5.33 -0.61
C ALA A 53 10.61 -4.12 0.27
N ASN A 54 11.66 -3.37 -0.08
CA ASN A 54 12.05 -2.16 0.63
C ASN A 54 10.97 -1.06 0.57
N GLY A 55 10.27 -0.94 -0.57
CA GLY A 55 9.13 -0.04 -0.72
C GLY A 55 7.97 -0.42 0.21
N LEU A 56 7.60 -1.69 0.24
CA LEU A 56 6.53 -2.22 1.07
C LEU A 56 6.81 -2.03 2.58
N GLU A 57 8.07 -2.10 3.01
CA GLU A 57 8.45 -1.77 4.39
C GLU A 57 8.14 -0.31 4.75
N LYS A 58 8.38 0.62 3.81
CA LYS A 58 8.01 2.03 3.99
C LYS A 58 6.50 2.24 3.96
N ASP A 59 5.81 1.52 3.10
CA ASP A 59 4.35 1.58 3.03
C ASP A 59 3.71 1.06 4.34
N LEU A 60 4.33 0.09 5.01
CA LEU A 60 3.91 -0.37 6.34
C LEU A 60 4.10 0.70 7.44
N GLU A 61 5.13 1.52 7.34
CA GLU A 61 5.32 2.66 8.26
C GLU A 61 4.18 3.67 8.11
N ASP A 62 3.82 4.04 6.87
CA ASP A 62 2.70 4.93 6.56
C ASP A 62 1.36 4.38 7.06
N ILE A 63 1.08 3.10 6.75
CA ILE A 63 -0.12 2.38 7.22
C ILE A 63 -0.24 2.46 8.75
N LYS A 64 0.84 2.19 9.49
CA LYS A 64 0.82 2.22 10.96
C LYS A 64 0.59 3.62 11.52
N LEU A 65 1.16 4.65 10.89
CA LEU A 65 0.95 6.04 11.28
C LEU A 65 -0.51 6.46 11.07
N ASN A 66 -1.11 6.11 9.93
CA ASN A 66 -2.51 6.42 9.67
C ASN A 66 -3.46 5.63 10.57
N VAL A 67 -3.19 4.34 10.82
CA VAL A 67 -3.93 3.54 11.81
C VAL A 67 -3.87 4.18 13.20
N LEU A 68 -2.69 4.61 13.64
CA LEU A 68 -2.54 5.33 14.90
C LEU A 68 -3.41 6.59 14.88
N GLY A 69 -3.29 7.44 13.86
CA GLY A 69 -4.05 8.67 13.72
C GLY A 69 -5.57 8.47 13.76
N HIS A 70 -6.10 7.48 13.05
CA HIS A 70 -7.53 7.13 13.12
C HIS A 70 -7.96 6.68 14.52
N ASN A 71 -7.13 5.92 15.23
CA ASN A 71 -7.39 5.55 16.62
C ASN A 71 -7.38 6.77 17.56
N GLN A 72 -6.49 7.73 17.34
CA GLN A 72 -6.48 9.01 18.08
C GLN A 72 -7.77 9.81 17.80
N GLY A 73 -8.23 9.85 16.56
CA GLY A 73 -9.52 10.45 16.19
C GLY A 73 -10.71 9.74 16.85
N ASN A 74 -10.70 8.41 16.92
CA ASN A 74 -11.72 7.64 17.66
C ASN A 74 -11.71 7.96 19.17
N SER A 75 -10.52 8.13 19.75
CA SER A 75 -10.37 8.58 21.14
C SER A 75 -10.94 9.99 21.33
N ALA A 76 -10.69 10.92 20.39
CA ALA A 76 -11.30 12.24 20.39
C ALA A 76 -12.83 12.20 20.28
N CYS A 77 -13.41 11.32 19.46
CA CYS A 77 -14.86 11.13 19.42
C CYS A 77 -15.42 10.71 20.79
N ASN A 78 -14.74 9.79 21.49
CA ASN A 78 -15.15 9.36 22.82
C ASN A 78 -15.04 10.48 23.86
N TYR A 79 -13.95 11.27 23.80
CA TYR A 79 -13.76 12.45 24.64
C TYR A 79 -14.90 13.46 24.45
N PHE A 80 -15.15 13.90 23.21
CA PHE A 80 -16.17 14.91 22.94
C PHE A 80 -17.59 14.39 23.17
N LYS A 81 -17.81 13.07 23.08
CA LYS A 81 -19.09 12.46 23.49
C LYS A 81 -19.34 12.70 24.99
N LYS A 82 -18.34 12.51 25.86
CA LYS A 82 -18.45 12.78 27.30
C LYS A 82 -18.65 14.27 27.58
N VAL A 83 -17.87 15.14 26.91
CA VAL A 83 -18.01 16.61 26.96
C VAL A 83 -19.45 17.03 26.64
N PHE A 84 -20.02 16.53 25.54
CA PHE A 84 -21.36 16.90 25.14
C PHE A 84 -22.42 16.29 26.05
N THR A 85 -22.24 15.09 26.61
CA THR A 85 -23.25 14.50 27.51
C THR A 85 -23.22 15.08 28.92
N GLY A 86 -22.10 15.68 29.34
CA GLY A 86 -21.93 16.25 30.68
C GLY A 86 -21.64 15.19 31.75
N ASN A 87 -21.06 14.06 31.36
CA ASN A 87 -20.61 13.06 32.32
C ASN A 87 -19.36 13.61 33.04
N GLU A 88 -19.17 13.30 34.32
CA GLU A 88 -17.89 13.58 34.99
C GLU A 88 -16.79 12.70 34.37
N PHE A 89 -15.68 13.31 34.00
CA PHE A 89 -14.47 12.61 33.57
C PHE A 89 -13.25 13.49 33.86
N GLU A 90 -12.10 12.87 34.13
CA GLU A 90 -10.83 13.59 34.20
C GLU A 90 -10.49 14.12 32.80
N PRO A 91 -10.34 15.45 32.63
CA PRO A 91 -10.09 16.00 31.31
C PRO A 91 -8.67 15.68 30.87
N ASP A 92 -8.54 14.76 29.92
CA ASP A 92 -7.37 14.68 29.05
C ASP A 92 -7.12 16.04 28.36
N PRO A 93 -5.87 16.38 27.96
CA PRO A 93 -5.58 17.66 27.32
C PRO A 93 -6.49 17.91 26.11
N ILE A 94 -7.42 18.86 26.22
CA ILE A 94 -8.44 19.06 25.18
C ILE A 94 -7.83 19.35 23.81
N VAL A 95 -6.71 20.08 23.79
CA VAL A 95 -6.00 20.44 22.56
C VAL A 95 -5.67 19.21 21.72
N TYR A 96 -5.24 18.12 22.37
CA TYR A 96 -4.94 16.87 21.69
C TYR A 96 -6.19 16.29 21.01
N HIS A 97 -7.32 16.21 21.72
CA HIS A 97 -8.55 15.67 21.14
C HIS A 97 -9.14 16.59 20.07
N TYR A 98 -9.09 17.91 20.29
CA TYR A 98 -9.56 18.91 19.33
C TYR A 98 -8.82 18.80 18.00
N LEU A 99 -7.49 18.69 18.03
CA LEU A 99 -6.65 18.55 16.83
C LEU A 99 -6.81 17.23 16.09
N ASN A 100 -7.30 16.18 16.75
CA ASN A 100 -7.43 14.84 16.17
C ASN A 100 -8.86 14.49 15.75
N LEU A 101 -9.88 15.20 16.26
CA LEU A 101 -11.27 14.85 16.04
C LEU A 101 -11.64 14.79 14.55
N THR A 102 -11.29 15.84 13.82
CA THR A 102 -11.62 16.01 12.39
C THR A 102 -10.40 15.93 11.49
N ARG A 103 -9.26 15.46 12.00
CA ARG A 103 -8.04 15.30 11.20
C ARG A 103 -8.21 14.21 10.16
N ASP A 104 -7.92 14.57 8.92
CA ASP A 104 -7.87 13.69 7.76
C ASP A 104 -6.43 13.22 7.50
N PHE A 105 -6.29 12.16 6.71
CA PHE A 105 -5.01 11.55 6.38
C PHE A 105 -4.85 11.44 4.87
N ILE A 106 -3.62 11.22 4.44
CA ILE A 106 -3.27 10.92 3.05
C ILE A 106 -2.58 9.57 3.03
N SER A 107 -2.67 8.86 1.92
CA SER A 107 -2.06 7.55 1.78
C SER A 107 -0.88 7.63 0.84
N ILE A 108 0.33 7.38 1.35
CA ILE A 108 1.56 7.46 0.55
C ILE A 108 2.07 6.05 0.28
N GLN A 109 2.39 5.77 -1.00
CA GLN A 109 2.90 4.46 -1.44
C GLN A 109 4.18 4.59 -2.25
N ASN A 110 5.11 3.67 -2.03
CA ASN A 110 6.32 3.54 -2.78
C ASN A 110 6.11 2.67 -4.03
N THR A 111 5.92 3.32 -5.17
CA THR A 111 5.63 2.66 -6.44
C THR A 111 6.86 2.41 -7.31
N ALA A 112 8.06 2.85 -6.91
CA ALA A 112 9.24 2.87 -7.79
C ALA A 112 9.63 1.47 -8.31
N GLY A 113 9.70 0.48 -7.40
CA GLY A 113 10.00 -0.90 -7.78
C GLY A 113 8.90 -1.53 -8.65
N TYR A 114 7.64 -1.23 -8.36
CA TYR A 114 6.50 -1.73 -9.12
C TYR A 114 6.40 -1.13 -10.53
N GLU A 115 6.63 0.17 -10.68
CA GLU A 115 6.66 0.82 -11.99
C GLU A 115 7.85 0.35 -12.82
N THR A 116 8.99 0.06 -12.18
CA THR A 116 10.11 -0.60 -12.84
C THR A 116 9.72 -1.98 -13.36
N LEU A 117 9.04 -2.80 -12.54
CA LEU A 117 8.50 -4.09 -12.98
C LEU A 117 7.56 -3.95 -14.18
N LYS A 118 6.59 -3.02 -14.12
CA LYS A 118 5.67 -2.76 -15.23
C LYS A 118 6.39 -2.36 -16.51
N SER A 119 7.40 -1.51 -16.41
CA SER A 119 8.19 -1.06 -17.57
C SER A 119 9.01 -2.19 -18.22
N LYS A 120 9.43 -3.18 -17.42
CA LYS A 120 10.22 -4.34 -17.86
C LYS A 120 9.37 -5.51 -18.35
N GLY A 121 8.09 -5.52 -18.03
CA GLY A 121 7.18 -6.64 -18.27
C GLY A 121 6.88 -7.36 -16.95
N LEU A 122 5.60 -7.48 -16.61
CA LEU A 122 5.16 -8.13 -15.37
C LEU A 122 5.58 -9.61 -15.36
N GLU A 123 5.58 -10.25 -16.53
CA GLU A 123 5.99 -11.63 -16.78
C GLU A 123 7.45 -11.93 -16.42
N LEU A 124 8.28 -10.90 -16.16
CA LEU A 124 9.61 -11.07 -15.59
C LEU A 124 9.56 -11.90 -14.30
N ILE A 125 8.53 -11.69 -13.48
CA ILE A 125 8.27 -12.55 -12.31
C ILE A 125 7.57 -13.82 -12.78
N GLN A 126 8.33 -14.93 -12.85
CA GLN A 126 7.82 -16.21 -13.36
C GLN A 126 6.75 -16.84 -12.45
N ASN A 127 6.79 -16.55 -11.15
CA ASN A 127 5.79 -17.05 -10.22
C ASN A 127 4.49 -16.25 -10.35
N ASP A 128 3.52 -16.79 -11.09
CA ASP A 128 2.20 -16.19 -11.33
C ASP A 128 1.51 -15.74 -10.04
N SER A 129 1.58 -16.56 -8.99
CA SER A 129 0.93 -16.24 -7.72
C SER A 129 1.60 -15.04 -7.04
N LEU A 130 2.93 -14.95 -7.05
CA LEU A 130 3.66 -13.80 -6.50
C LEU A 130 3.36 -12.55 -7.32
N ARG A 131 3.45 -12.65 -8.64
CA ARG A 131 3.15 -11.58 -9.59
C ARG A 131 1.75 -11.00 -9.37
N LEU A 132 0.73 -11.84 -9.27
CA LEU A 132 -0.64 -11.40 -9.00
C LEU A 132 -0.82 -10.75 -7.63
N ASN A 133 -0.05 -11.18 -6.62
CA ASN A 133 -0.10 -10.56 -5.29
C ASN A 133 0.51 -9.15 -5.30
N ILE A 134 1.63 -8.97 -6.02
CA ILE A 134 2.23 -7.64 -6.22
C ILE A 134 1.22 -6.73 -6.93
N ILE A 135 0.63 -7.19 -8.04
CA ILE A 135 -0.36 -6.42 -8.80
C ILE A 135 -1.56 -6.04 -7.91
N SER A 136 -2.08 -6.97 -7.11
CA SER A 136 -3.22 -6.70 -6.22
C SER A 136 -2.91 -5.57 -5.22
N ILE A 137 -1.72 -5.58 -4.61
CA ILE A 137 -1.34 -4.53 -3.65
C ILE A 137 -1.34 -3.16 -4.34
N TYR A 138 -0.64 -3.04 -5.46
CA TYR A 138 -0.40 -1.75 -6.10
C TYR A 138 -1.59 -1.20 -6.89
N GLU A 139 -2.28 -2.04 -7.66
CA GLU A 139 -3.34 -1.58 -8.58
C GLU A 139 -4.73 -1.58 -7.92
N TYR A 140 -4.93 -2.36 -6.86
CA TYR A 140 -6.24 -2.48 -6.20
C TYR A 140 -6.23 -1.96 -4.76
N ASP A 141 -5.44 -2.57 -3.88
CA ASP A 141 -5.50 -2.30 -2.44
C ASP A 141 -5.10 -0.85 -2.09
N TYR A 142 -3.98 -0.36 -2.66
CA TYR A 142 -3.54 1.02 -2.47
C TYR A 142 -4.46 2.05 -3.12
N ASN A 143 -5.02 1.75 -4.29
CA ASN A 143 -6.01 2.64 -4.92
C ASN A 143 -7.28 2.78 -4.07
N ILE A 144 -7.74 1.71 -3.43
CA ILE A 144 -8.88 1.78 -2.50
C ILE A 144 -8.54 2.69 -1.31
N LEU A 145 -7.37 2.50 -0.71
CA LEU A 145 -6.96 3.26 0.45
C LEU A 145 -6.87 4.76 0.15
N LYS A 146 -6.20 5.10 -0.95
CA LYS A 146 -6.11 6.47 -1.46
C LYS A 146 -7.49 7.07 -1.71
N ASN A 147 -8.38 6.35 -2.37
CA ASN A 147 -9.72 6.87 -2.65
C ASN A 147 -10.50 7.14 -1.37
N PHE A 148 -10.42 6.27 -0.36
CA PHE A 148 -11.10 6.53 0.91
C PHE A 148 -10.48 7.70 1.69
N GLU A 149 -9.16 7.81 1.73
CA GLU A 149 -8.49 8.87 2.50
C GLU A 149 -8.58 10.25 1.83
N GLU A 150 -8.51 10.32 0.49
CA GLU A 150 -8.29 11.59 -0.21
C GLU A 150 -9.47 12.05 -1.06
N ASN A 151 -10.27 11.12 -1.59
CA ASN A 151 -11.25 11.44 -2.64
C ASN A 151 -12.70 11.23 -2.20
N TYR A 152 -12.95 10.31 -1.27
CA TYR A 152 -14.31 9.97 -0.87
C TYR A 152 -14.81 11.00 0.13
N PHE A 153 -15.68 11.89 -0.36
CA PHE A 153 -16.19 13.04 0.39
C PHE A 153 -16.69 12.69 1.79
N GLU A 154 -17.38 11.56 1.97
CA GLU A 154 -17.89 11.14 3.28
C GLU A 154 -16.81 10.89 4.36
N MET A 155 -15.55 10.70 3.95
CA MET A 155 -14.40 10.46 4.82
C MET A 155 -13.57 11.72 5.09
N GLN A 156 -13.90 12.85 4.47
CA GLN A 156 -13.18 14.12 4.66
C GLN A 156 -13.72 14.85 5.90
N PHE A 157 -13.29 14.42 7.09
CA PHE A 157 -13.86 14.85 8.36
C PHE A 157 -13.63 16.34 8.63
N GLN A 158 -12.49 16.88 8.21
CA GLN A 158 -12.18 18.30 8.36
C GLN A 158 -13.17 19.12 7.54
N GLU A 159 -13.35 18.77 6.27
CA GLU A 159 -14.24 19.49 5.37
C GLU A 159 -15.71 19.41 5.82
N ASN A 160 -16.16 18.22 6.24
CA ASN A 160 -17.57 17.97 6.53
C ASN A 160 -18.04 18.45 7.91
N TYR A 161 -17.17 18.48 8.92
CA TYR A 161 -17.61 18.63 10.32
C TYR A 161 -16.85 19.68 11.11
N PHE A 162 -15.65 20.11 10.69
CA PHE A 162 -14.82 21.01 11.48
C PHE A 162 -15.53 22.32 11.81
N LYS A 163 -16.16 22.95 10.80
CA LYS A 163 -16.76 24.29 10.96
C LYS A 163 -17.82 24.29 12.06
N GLU A 164 -18.84 23.44 11.97
CA GLU A 164 -19.92 23.41 12.95
C GLU A 164 -19.49 22.92 14.33
N ILE A 165 -18.49 22.02 14.40
CA ILE A 165 -17.94 21.57 15.68
C ILE A 165 -17.14 22.70 16.33
N ASN A 166 -16.27 23.38 15.57
CA ASN A 166 -15.51 24.52 16.06
C ASN A 166 -16.45 25.65 16.53
N GLU A 167 -17.48 26.00 15.75
CA GLU A 167 -18.50 26.97 16.16
C GLU A 167 -19.27 26.56 17.44
N ALA A 168 -19.28 25.28 17.82
CA ALA A 168 -19.89 24.82 19.06
C ALA A 168 -18.93 24.86 20.26
N LEU A 169 -17.62 24.85 20.03
CA LEU A 169 -16.59 24.74 21.06
C LEU A 169 -15.85 26.07 21.30
N ALA A 170 -15.69 26.90 20.26
CA ALA A 170 -14.81 28.06 20.24
C ALA A 170 -15.03 29.02 21.41
N SER A 171 -16.28 29.32 21.76
CA SER A 171 -16.62 30.25 22.85
C SER A 171 -16.31 29.72 24.25
N ASN A 172 -16.03 28.43 24.38
CA ASN A 172 -15.73 27.79 25.66
C ASN A 172 -14.24 27.57 25.87
N PHE A 173 -13.38 27.80 24.86
CA PHE A 173 -11.95 27.65 25.03
C PHE A 173 -11.38 28.77 25.92
N GLU A 174 -10.54 28.38 26.85
CA GLU A 174 -9.79 29.29 27.70
C GLU A 174 -8.42 29.57 27.09
N PHE A 175 -7.96 30.82 27.22
CA PHE A 175 -6.67 31.26 26.72
C PHE A 175 -5.90 31.98 27.82
N ASP A 176 -4.59 31.74 27.90
CA ASP A 176 -3.70 32.53 28.75
C ASP A 176 -3.45 33.94 28.17
N ASN A 177 -2.74 34.77 28.92
CA ASN A 177 -2.38 36.13 28.50
C ASN A 177 -1.48 36.17 27.24
N SER A 178 -0.88 35.04 26.85
CA SER A 178 -0.06 34.91 25.64
C SER A 178 -0.86 34.38 24.44
N GLY A 179 -2.15 34.04 24.63
CA GLY A 179 -3.01 33.48 23.60
C GLY A 179 -2.89 31.96 23.42
N ASN A 180 -2.27 31.23 24.35
CA ASN A 180 -2.22 29.77 24.31
C ASN A 180 -3.49 29.17 24.91
N ILE A 181 -3.97 28.06 24.34
CA ILE A 181 -5.12 27.32 24.88
C ILE A 181 -4.71 26.65 26.21
N THR A 182 -5.42 26.96 27.28
CA THR A 182 -5.20 26.37 28.61
C THR A 182 -6.25 25.35 29.01
N GLY A 183 -7.45 25.42 28.42
CA GLY A 183 -8.57 24.60 28.85
C GLY A 183 -9.85 24.84 28.05
N ILE A 184 -10.95 24.30 28.58
CA ILE A 184 -12.31 24.54 28.11
C ILE A 184 -13.26 24.62 29.29
N ASP A 185 -14.16 25.59 29.27
CA ASP A 185 -15.22 25.74 30.26
C ASP A 185 -16.28 24.64 30.08
N LEU A 186 -16.43 23.79 31.10
CA LEU A 186 -17.44 22.73 31.15
C LEU A 186 -18.43 22.97 32.31
N PRO A 187 -19.71 22.61 32.15
CA PRO A 187 -20.32 22.00 30.96
C PRO A 187 -20.60 23.02 29.85
N LEU A 188 -20.59 22.56 28.59
CA LEU A 188 -20.89 23.42 27.45
C LEU A 188 -22.37 23.85 27.44
N ASN A 189 -22.62 25.16 27.29
CA ASN A 189 -23.96 25.70 27.14
C ASN A 189 -24.42 25.63 25.67
N ILE A 190 -24.85 24.43 25.23
CA ILE A 190 -25.28 24.16 23.85
C ILE A 190 -26.77 23.83 23.81
N GLN A 191 -27.50 24.44 22.87
CA GLN A 191 -28.91 24.13 22.63
C GLN A 191 -29.14 22.64 22.35
N LYS A 192 -30.24 22.07 22.86
CA LYS A 192 -30.53 20.62 22.80
C LYS A 192 -30.51 20.05 21.38
N ASN A 193 -31.04 20.78 20.39
CA ASN A 193 -31.00 20.40 18.97
C ASN A 193 -29.57 20.37 18.42
N LYS A 194 -28.76 21.41 18.69
CA LYS A 194 -27.34 21.49 18.27
C LYS A 194 -26.53 20.37 18.91
N LYS A 195 -26.73 20.09 20.20
CA LYS A 195 -26.11 18.95 20.91
C LYS A 195 -26.42 17.60 20.25
N LYS A 196 -27.68 17.34 19.87
CA LYS A 196 -28.05 16.11 19.14
C LYS A 196 -27.35 16.00 17.78
N LYS A 197 -27.28 17.11 17.03
CA LYS A 197 -26.57 17.16 15.74
C LYS A 197 -25.08 16.85 15.90
N LEU A 198 -24.42 17.44 16.89
CA LEU A 198 -23.01 17.18 17.18
C LEU A 198 -22.75 15.71 17.57
N LEU A 199 -23.62 15.13 18.41
CA LEU A 199 -23.52 13.70 18.75
C LEU A 199 -23.68 12.78 17.53
N LEU A 200 -24.56 13.15 16.59
CA LEU A 200 -24.70 12.44 15.32
C LEU A 200 -23.43 12.54 14.46
N TYR A 201 -22.80 13.71 14.42
CA TYR A 201 -21.52 13.90 13.73
C TYR A 201 -20.41 13.05 14.34
N LEU A 202 -20.26 13.04 15.68
CA LEU A 202 -19.30 12.17 16.35
C LEU A 202 -19.52 10.69 16.03
N TRP A 203 -20.78 10.25 16.02
CA TRP A 203 -21.13 8.87 15.64
C TRP A 203 -20.73 8.57 14.20
N LYS A 204 -20.96 9.49 13.26
CA LYS A 204 -20.61 9.30 11.85
C LYS A 204 -19.09 9.26 11.64
N ILE A 205 -18.35 10.18 12.23
CA ILE A 205 -16.87 10.20 12.20
C ILE A 205 -16.32 8.88 12.75
N GLN A 206 -16.76 8.46 13.95
CA GLN A 206 -16.28 7.23 14.57
C GLN A 206 -16.63 5.97 13.73
N THR A 207 -17.84 5.92 13.17
CA THR A 207 -18.27 4.84 12.26
C THR A 207 -17.34 4.73 11.05
N ASN A 208 -17.05 5.86 10.41
CA ASN A 208 -16.23 5.93 9.20
C ASN A 208 -14.75 5.61 9.48
N ARG A 209 -14.20 6.09 10.60
CA ARG A 209 -12.84 5.70 11.05
C ARG A 209 -12.74 4.20 11.32
N ASN A 210 -13.74 3.61 11.98
CA ASN A 210 -13.78 2.17 12.21
C ASN A 210 -13.94 1.36 10.91
N PHE A 211 -14.64 1.91 9.91
CA PHE A 211 -14.76 1.29 8.60
C PHE A 211 -13.41 1.24 7.90
N ILE A 212 -12.69 2.36 7.78
CA ILE A 212 -11.40 2.38 7.07
C ILE A 212 -10.29 1.63 7.83
N LEU A 213 -10.32 1.60 9.16
CA LEU A 213 -9.39 0.80 9.97
C LEU A 213 -9.44 -0.70 9.63
N ARG A 214 -10.58 -1.21 9.17
CA ARG A 214 -10.67 -2.60 8.68
C ARG A 214 -9.89 -2.80 7.39
N TYR A 215 -9.95 -1.83 6.47
CA TYR A 215 -9.17 -1.87 5.22
C TYR A 215 -7.68 -1.78 5.52
N TYR A 216 -7.26 -0.86 6.38
CA TYR A 216 -5.87 -0.79 6.82
C TYR A 216 -5.37 -2.12 7.38
N SER A 217 -6.14 -2.77 8.26
CA SER A 217 -5.74 -4.06 8.84
C SER A 217 -5.56 -5.15 7.78
N GLU A 218 -6.45 -5.22 6.79
CA GLU A 218 -6.34 -6.21 5.72
C GLU A 218 -5.15 -5.91 4.79
N ILE A 219 -4.94 -4.64 4.43
CA ILE A 219 -3.81 -4.22 3.59
C ILE A 219 -2.48 -4.44 4.30
N GLU A 220 -2.39 -4.15 5.60
CA GLU A 220 -1.20 -4.43 6.42
C GLU A 220 -0.84 -5.91 6.39
N LYS A 221 -1.82 -6.81 6.62
CA LYS A 221 -1.61 -8.26 6.56
C LYS A 221 -1.14 -8.72 5.18
N LYS A 222 -1.78 -8.23 4.11
CA LYS A 222 -1.39 -8.58 2.73
C LYS A 222 0.03 -8.09 2.42
N THR A 223 0.37 -6.88 2.86
CA THR A 223 1.69 -6.28 2.65
C THR A 223 2.78 -7.08 3.37
N LEU A 224 2.58 -7.41 4.65
CA LEU A 224 3.48 -8.28 5.42
C LEU A 224 3.63 -9.66 4.77
N ASN A 225 2.53 -10.26 4.32
CA ASN A 225 2.59 -11.54 3.63
C ASN A 225 3.38 -11.46 2.32
N LEU A 226 3.19 -10.40 1.55
CA LEU A 226 3.89 -10.18 0.29
C LEU A 226 5.40 -10.04 0.52
N ILE A 227 5.84 -9.27 1.53
CA ILE A 227 7.26 -9.16 1.89
C ILE A 227 7.86 -10.55 2.15
N VAL A 228 7.22 -11.36 3.01
CA VAL A 228 7.69 -12.73 3.31
C VAL A 228 7.77 -13.61 2.06
N ARG A 229 6.80 -13.47 1.15
CA ARG A 229 6.80 -14.22 -0.11
C ARG A 229 7.92 -13.80 -1.05
N ILE A 230 8.22 -12.49 -1.12
CA ILE A 230 9.33 -11.95 -1.89
C ILE A 230 10.66 -12.48 -1.32
N GLU A 231 10.86 -12.39 -0.01
CA GLU A 231 12.08 -12.91 0.64
C GLU A 231 12.28 -14.40 0.40
N LYS A 232 11.19 -15.19 0.37
CA LYS A 232 11.26 -16.61 0.05
C LYS A 232 11.66 -16.84 -1.41
N ALA A 233 11.12 -16.06 -2.34
CA ALA A 233 11.49 -16.15 -3.76
C ALA A 233 12.97 -15.83 -3.98
N LEU A 234 13.48 -14.79 -3.31
CA LEU A 234 14.89 -14.38 -3.37
C LEU A 234 15.87 -15.41 -2.79
N LYS A 235 15.42 -16.35 -1.94
CA LYS A 235 16.23 -17.46 -1.40
C LYS A 235 16.24 -18.70 -2.31
N GLN A 236 15.33 -18.77 -3.28
CA GLN A 236 15.13 -19.94 -4.15
C GLN A 236 15.68 -19.74 -5.57
N GLY A 237 15.90 -18.49 -5.99
CA GLY A 237 16.61 -18.12 -7.21
C GLY A 237 18.10 -17.92 -6.94
#